data_AF-A0A7S1WPM2-F1
#
_entry.id   AF-A0A7S1WPM2-F1
#
_cell.length_a   1.000
_cell.length_b   1.000
_cell.length_c   1.000
_cell.angle_alpha   90.00
_cell.angle_beta   90.00
_cell.angle_gamma   90.00
#
_symmetry.space_group_name_H-M   'P 1'
#
loop_
_entity.id
_entity.type
_entity.pdbx_description
1 polymer ?
#
loop_
_entity_poly.entity_id
_entity_poly.type
_entity_poly.pdbx_seq_one_letter_code
_entity_poly.pdbx_strand_id
1 'polypeptide(L)'
;GRDALFSLDLVDPSDPSSLQAKRFEPSWLAGTSAGEVLFQADVHLKELSMGEHPQPIVGMRSCLELSDAAGQDIAWSAREWFVVKQAEIRKSEDGVLMPYIELGVEAREQVLSLSGREMQDAPITRPDHPLVVYAEDFTRNCALIAERKSVFYHLREL
;
A
#
# COMPACT_ATOMS: atom_id res chain seq x y z
N GLY A 1 14.52 -8.74 9.72
CA GLY A 1 14.00 -7.38 10.01
C GLY A 1 12.56 -7.35 9.55
N ARG A 2 11.73 -6.47 10.11
CA ARG A 2 10.42 -6.16 9.53
C ARG A 2 10.65 -5.25 8.32
N ASP A 3 9.86 -5.40 7.26
CA ASP A 3 9.94 -4.54 6.09
C ASP A 3 9.66 -3.08 6.45
N ALA A 4 10.23 -2.17 5.65
CA ALA A 4 9.94 -0.76 5.82
C ALA A 4 8.46 -0.49 5.54
N LEU A 5 7.80 0.21 6.46
CA LEU A 5 6.36 0.49 6.43
C LEU A 5 6.15 1.99 6.64
N PHE A 6 5.15 2.53 5.97
CA PHE A 6 4.55 3.80 6.29
C PHE A 6 3.06 3.62 6.62
N SER A 7 2.54 4.42 7.56
CA SER A 7 1.11 4.50 7.87
C SER A 7 0.72 5.91 8.30
N LEU A 8 -0.52 6.30 8.02
CA LEU A 8 -1.19 7.45 8.63
C LEU A 8 -2.07 6.93 9.77
N ASP A 9 -1.57 7.04 10.99
CA ASP A 9 -2.30 6.58 12.18
C ASP A 9 -2.92 7.76 12.90
N LEU A 10 -4.12 7.58 13.45
CA LEU A 10 -4.71 8.55 14.37
C LEU A 10 -3.77 8.78 15.56
N VAL A 11 -3.62 10.04 15.97
CA VAL A 11 -2.90 10.42 17.19
C VAL A 11 -3.61 9.85 18.41
N ASP A 12 -4.95 9.93 18.41
CA ASP A 12 -5.82 9.24 19.35
C ASP A 12 -6.70 8.21 18.61
N PRO A 13 -6.38 6.91 18.69
CA PRO A 13 -7.15 5.84 18.04
C PRO A 13 -8.60 5.74 18.54
N SER A 14 -8.93 6.32 19.70
CA SER A 14 -10.29 6.27 20.27
C SER A 14 -11.21 7.38 19.75
N ASP A 15 -10.64 8.39 19.08
CA ASP A 15 -11.36 9.49 18.46
C ASP A 15 -11.21 9.45 16.93
N PRO A 16 -12.25 9.05 16.17
CA PRO A 16 -12.22 9.03 14.71
C PRO A 16 -11.95 10.39 14.06
N SER A 17 -12.15 11.49 14.80
CA SER A 17 -11.86 12.86 14.35
C SER A 17 -10.46 13.34 14.71
N SER A 18 -9.65 12.49 15.35
CA SER A 18 -8.28 12.81 15.73
C SER A 18 -7.40 13.10 14.52
N LEU A 19 -6.40 13.96 14.71
CA LEU A 19 -5.39 14.23 13.69
C LEU A 19 -4.63 12.94 13.37
N GLN A 20 -4.20 12.79 12.12
CA GLN A 20 -3.34 11.70 11.70
C GLN A 20 -1.87 12.10 11.80
N ALA A 21 -1.03 11.16 12.23
CA ALA A 21 0.42 11.31 12.28
C ALA A 21 1.09 10.36 11.29
N LYS A 22 2.08 10.88 10.56
CA LYS A 22 3.00 10.08 9.73
C LYS A 22 3.79 9.12 10.63
N ARG A 23 3.61 7.81 10.44
CA ARG A 23 4.39 6.77 11.14
C ARG A 23 5.25 6.02 10.16
N PHE A 24 6.54 5.95 10.47
CA PHE A 24 7.54 5.21 9.71
C PHE A 24 8.08 4.07 10.56
N GLU A 25 8.15 2.88 9.98
CA GLU A 25 8.93 1.77 10.51
C GLU A 25 9.98 1.39 9.47
N PRO A 26 11.27 1.39 9.78
CA PRO A 26 11.87 1.94 11.00
C PRO A 26 11.78 3.47 11.07
N SER A 27 11.77 4.02 12.29
CA SER A 27 11.56 5.45 12.54
C SER A 27 12.62 6.37 11.93
N TRP A 28 13.82 5.85 11.62
CA TRP A 28 14.88 6.64 11.00
C TRP A 28 14.57 7.06 9.56
N LEU A 29 13.57 6.48 8.91
CA LEU A 29 13.09 6.94 7.59
C LEU A 29 12.45 8.33 7.65
N ALA A 30 11.95 8.74 8.82
CA ALA A 30 11.32 10.04 8.98
C ALA A 30 12.32 11.17 8.71
N GLY A 31 11.92 12.15 7.90
CA GLY A 31 12.78 13.29 7.53
C GLY A 31 13.83 12.98 6.46
N THR A 32 13.84 11.78 5.89
CA THR A 32 14.70 11.41 4.75
C THR A 32 13.94 11.54 3.43
N SER A 33 14.65 11.69 2.31
CA SER A 33 14.04 11.68 0.97
C SER A 33 13.34 10.35 0.67
N ALA A 34 13.93 9.22 1.11
CA ALA A 34 13.33 7.91 0.96
C ALA A 34 11.99 7.80 1.72
N GLY A 35 11.94 8.28 2.96
CA GLY A 35 10.71 8.34 3.74
C GLY A 35 9.64 9.24 3.11
N GLU A 36 10.01 10.40 2.56
CA GLU A 36 9.03 11.27 1.91
C GLU A 36 8.49 10.65 0.61
N VAL A 37 9.33 10.01 -0.21
CA VAL A 37 8.87 9.26 -1.39
C VAL A 37 7.93 8.12 -0.99
N LEU A 38 8.25 7.37 0.07
CA LEU A 38 7.38 6.32 0.60
C LEU A 38 6.03 6.87 1.07
N PHE A 39 6.03 8.01 1.77
CA PHE A 39 4.79 8.69 2.18
C PHE A 39 3.94 9.09 0.98
N GLN A 40 4.52 9.78 -0.01
CA GLN A 40 3.77 10.25 -1.18
C GLN A 40 3.24 9.08 -2.01
N ALA A 41 4.03 8.02 -2.16
CA ALA A 41 3.59 6.80 -2.83
C ALA A 41 2.43 6.15 -2.07
N ASP A 42 2.50 6.07 -0.74
CA ASP A 42 1.45 5.46 0.07
C ASP A 42 0.13 6.25 0.03
N VAL A 43 0.19 7.58 0.03
CA VAL A 43 -0.99 8.43 -0.18
C VAL A 43 -1.58 8.19 -1.57
N HIS A 44 -0.76 8.21 -2.62
CA HIS A 44 -1.27 7.98 -3.98
C HIS A 44 -1.80 6.56 -4.20
N LEU A 45 -1.23 5.55 -3.52
CA LEU A 45 -1.77 4.20 -3.51
C LEU A 45 -3.20 4.19 -2.95
N LYS A 46 -3.43 4.87 -1.83
CA LYS A 46 -4.74 4.99 -1.17
C LYS A 46 -5.76 5.76 -2.00
N GLU A 47 -5.36 6.87 -2.60
CA GLU A 47 -6.25 7.63 -3.49
C GLU A 47 -6.64 6.81 -4.73
N LEU A 48 -5.70 6.03 -5.29
CA LEU A 48 -6.02 5.10 -6.39
C LEU A 48 -6.91 3.95 -5.92
N SER A 49 -6.61 3.33 -4.78
CA SER A 49 -7.39 2.20 -4.26
C SER A 49 -8.83 2.62 -3.95
N MET A 50 -9.04 3.85 -3.48
CA MET A 50 -10.36 4.42 -3.21
C MET A 50 -11.02 5.07 -4.44
N GLY A 51 -10.39 5.05 -5.61
CA GLY A 51 -10.97 5.55 -6.86
C GLY A 51 -11.05 7.08 -6.95
N GLU A 52 -10.26 7.80 -6.16
CA GLU A 52 -10.15 9.27 -6.26
C GLU A 52 -9.43 9.72 -7.54
N HIS A 53 -8.58 8.84 -8.11
CA HIS A 53 -7.92 9.05 -9.40
C HIS A 53 -8.21 7.94 -10.40
N PRO A 54 -8.15 8.23 -11.72
CA PRO A 54 -8.21 7.20 -12.75
C PRO A 54 -7.11 6.16 -12.59
N GLN A 55 -7.49 4.88 -12.75
CA GLN A 55 -6.55 3.78 -12.66
C GLN A 55 -5.48 3.87 -13.75
N PRO A 56 -4.19 3.71 -13.40
CA PRO A 56 -3.11 3.75 -14.38
C PRO A 56 -3.16 2.58 -15.36
N ILE A 57 -3.86 1.49 -15.04
CA ILE A 57 -3.98 0.29 -15.87
C ILE A 57 -5.40 0.16 -16.41
N VAL A 58 -5.53 -0.08 -17.72
CA VAL A 58 -6.84 -0.27 -18.35
C VAL A 58 -7.48 -1.54 -17.83
N GLY A 59 -8.72 -1.45 -17.33
CA GLY A 59 -9.48 -2.57 -16.80
C GLY A 59 -9.20 -2.90 -15.34
N MET A 60 -8.20 -2.28 -14.72
CA MET A 60 -8.03 -2.33 -13.27
C MET A 60 -9.15 -1.51 -12.63
N ARG A 61 -9.72 -2.03 -11.53
CA ARG A 61 -10.86 -1.42 -10.82
C ARG A 61 -10.43 -0.92 -9.46
N SER A 62 -11.04 0.16 -8.97
CA SER A 62 -10.87 0.62 -7.58
C SER A 62 -11.62 -0.28 -6.59
N CYS A 63 -11.35 -0.13 -5.30
CA CYS A 63 -12.05 -0.84 -4.24
C CYS A 63 -13.54 -0.51 -4.20
N LEU A 64 -13.92 0.73 -4.54
CA LEU A 64 -15.34 1.12 -4.65
C LEU A 64 -16.03 0.37 -5.79
N GLU A 65 -15.43 0.37 -6.98
CA GLU A 65 -15.97 -0.36 -8.14
C GLU A 65 -16.03 -1.89 -7.90
N LEU A 66 -15.06 -2.43 -7.17
CA LEU A 66 -15.05 -3.84 -6.76
C LEU A 66 -16.18 -4.15 -5.75
N SER A 67 -16.39 -3.26 -4.77
CA SER A 67 -17.45 -3.41 -3.76
C SER A 67 -18.84 -3.34 -4.40
N ASP A 68 -19.06 -2.36 -5.27
CA ASP A 68 -20.31 -2.18 -6.03
C ASP A 68 -20.62 -3.41 -6.88
N ALA A 69 -19.63 -3.92 -7.64
CA ALA A 69 -19.79 -5.09 -8.48
C ALA A 69 -20.06 -6.38 -7.68
N ALA A 70 -19.58 -6.46 -6.44
CA ALA A 70 -19.82 -7.58 -5.54
C ALA A 70 -21.14 -7.46 -4.77
N GLY A 71 -21.87 -6.34 -4.89
CA GLY A 71 -23.07 -6.06 -4.09
C GLY A 71 -22.77 -5.96 -2.59
N GLN A 72 -21.54 -5.56 -2.23
CA GLN A 72 -21.11 -5.45 -0.84
C GLN A 72 -21.39 -4.03 -0.32
N ASP A 73 -22.58 -3.81 0.23
CA ASP A 73 -22.96 -2.56 0.95
C ASP A 73 -22.38 -2.48 2.38
N ILE A 74 -21.43 -3.35 2.74
CA ILE A 74 -20.91 -3.44 4.10
C ILE A 74 -19.77 -2.46 4.28
N ALA A 75 -19.85 -1.62 5.32
CA ALA A 75 -18.71 -0.85 5.80
C ALA A 75 -17.58 -1.80 6.22
N TRP A 76 -16.52 -1.86 5.42
CA TRP A 76 -15.31 -2.64 5.69
C TRP A 76 -14.18 -1.73 6.13
N SER A 77 -13.18 -2.31 6.78
CA SER A 77 -11.96 -1.63 7.19
C SER A 77 -10.79 -2.54 6.85
N ALA A 78 -9.72 -1.97 6.31
CA ALA A 78 -8.54 -2.71 5.92
C ALA A 78 -7.33 -1.78 5.88
N ARG A 79 -6.14 -2.36 5.98
CA ARG A 79 -4.86 -1.67 5.82
C ARG A 79 -4.20 -2.16 4.53
N GLU A 80 -3.58 -1.25 3.79
CA GLU A 80 -2.72 -1.55 2.66
C GLU A 80 -1.34 -0.88 2.81
N TRP A 81 -0.29 -1.55 2.33
CA TRP A 81 1.08 -1.06 2.40
C TRP A 81 1.97 -1.67 1.32
N PHE A 82 3.09 -0.99 1.03
CA PHE A 82 4.12 -1.51 0.14
C PHE A 82 4.97 -2.60 0.80
N VAL A 83 5.35 -3.60 0.01
CA VAL A 83 6.29 -4.65 0.40
C VAL A 83 7.37 -4.83 -0.65
N VAL A 84 8.56 -5.25 -0.22
CA VAL A 84 9.64 -5.66 -1.13
C VAL A 84 9.48 -7.15 -1.39
N LYS A 85 9.09 -7.51 -2.61
CA LYS A 85 8.92 -8.90 -3.05
C LYS A 85 10.25 -9.55 -3.39
N GLN A 86 11.17 -8.78 -3.95
CA GLN A 86 12.52 -9.22 -4.30
C GLN A 86 13.48 -8.04 -4.22
N ALA A 87 14.69 -8.28 -3.70
CA ALA A 87 15.78 -7.33 -3.73
C ALA A 87 17.08 -8.08 -4.03
N GLU A 88 17.73 -7.74 -5.14
CA GLU A 88 18.97 -8.39 -5.58
C GLU A 88 19.90 -7.41 -6.30
N ILE A 89 21.16 -7.81 -6.49
CA ILE A 89 22.11 -7.09 -7.34
C ILE A 89 22.22 -7.83 -8.67
N ARG A 90 21.90 -7.15 -9.77
CA ARG A 90 22.08 -7.65 -11.13
C ARG A 90 23.35 -7.09 -11.74
N LYS A 91 23.96 -7.85 -12.65
CA LYS A 91 25.09 -7.37 -13.46
C LYS A 91 24.58 -7.03 -14.86
N SER A 92 24.77 -5.80 -15.30
CA SER A 92 24.48 -5.37 -16.67
C SER A 92 25.47 -5.97 -17.67
N GLU A 93 25.18 -5.82 -18.97
CA GLU A 93 26.04 -6.35 -20.05
C GLU A 93 27.44 -5.75 -20.06
N ASP A 94 27.58 -4.47 -19.70
CA ASP A 94 28.86 -3.75 -19.54
C ASP A 94 29.54 -4.03 -18.19
N GLY A 95 28.93 -4.86 -17.35
CA GLY A 95 29.51 -5.38 -16.12
C GLY A 95 29.29 -4.50 -14.89
N VAL A 96 28.44 -3.48 -14.98
CA VAL A 96 28.00 -2.65 -13.85
C VAL A 96 27.06 -3.45 -12.95
N LEU A 97 27.24 -3.34 -11.63
CA LEU A 97 26.32 -3.90 -10.65
C LEU A 97 25.20 -2.90 -10.40
N MET A 98 23.96 -3.34 -10.61
CA MET A 98 22.76 -2.53 -10.44
C MET A 98 21.83 -3.17 -9.41
N PRO A 99 21.30 -2.42 -8.44
CA PRO A 99 20.23 -2.92 -7.60
C PRO A 99 18.99 -3.20 -8.44
N TYR A 100 18.28 -4.25 -8.10
CA TYR A 100 16.96 -4.57 -8.64
C TYR A 100 16.01 -4.83 -7.47
N ILE A 101 14.93 -4.06 -7.43
CA ILE A 101 13.88 -4.19 -6.43
C ILE A 101 12.57 -4.46 -7.15
N GLU A 102 11.86 -5.49 -6.70
CA GLU A 102 10.48 -5.75 -7.07
C GLU A 102 9.59 -5.35 -5.90
N LEU A 103 8.74 -4.36 -6.13
CA LEU A 103 7.76 -3.90 -5.15
C LEU A 103 6.41 -4.58 -5.40
N GLY A 104 5.66 -4.71 -4.32
CA GLY A 104 4.26 -5.11 -4.34
C GLY A 104 3.47 -4.32 -3.31
N VAL A 105 2.18 -4.60 -3.25
CA VAL A 105 1.27 -4.09 -2.22
C VAL A 105 0.64 -5.29 -1.53
N GLU A 106 0.57 -5.24 -0.21
CA GLU A 106 -0.21 -6.16 0.60
C GLU A 106 -1.35 -5.42 1.28
N ALA A 107 -2.44 -6.15 1.50
CA ALA A 107 -3.57 -5.65 2.26
C ALA A 107 -4.05 -6.69 3.27
N ARG A 108 -4.60 -6.20 4.39
CA ARG A 108 -5.30 -7.01 5.38
C ARG A 108 -6.58 -6.35 5.83
N GLU A 109 -7.66 -7.13 5.92
CA GLU A 109 -8.90 -6.73 6.57
C GLU A 109 -8.61 -6.44 8.05
N GLN A 110 -9.23 -5.40 8.57
CA GLN A 110 -9.17 -5.03 9.98
C GLN A 110 -10.50 -5.36 10.64
N VAL A 111 -10.41 -6.08 11.75
CA VAL A 111 -11.56 -6.49 12.55
C VAL A 111 -11.47 -5.87 13.93
N LEU A 112 -12.63 -5.60 14.51
CA LEU A 112 -12.71 -5.11 15.88
C LEU A 112 -12.20 -6.18 16.84
N SER A 113 -11.32 -5.79 17.77
CA SER A 113 -10.78 -6.72 18.76
C SER A 113 -11.87 -7.25 19.69
N LEU A 114 -11.62 -8.41 20.33
CA LEU A 114 -12.56 -9.03 21.27
C LEU A 114 -12.98 -8.11 22.44
N SER A 115 -12.13 -7.12 22.78
CA SER A 115 -12.42 -6.14 23.83
C SER A 115 -13.33 -5.00 23.37
N GLY A 116 -13.60 -4.88 22.07
CA GLY A 116 -14.45 -3.82 21.52
C GLY A 116 -13.75 -2.49 21.27
N ARG A 117 -12.45 -2.36 21.58
CA ARG A 117 -11.80 -1.05 21.75
C ARG A 117 -10.84 -0.65 20.65
N GLU A 118 -10.35 -1.60 19.88
CA GLU A 118 -9.28 -1.36 18.91
C GLU A 118 -9.54 -2.18 17.64
N MET A 119 -9.20 -1.60 16.49
CA MET A 119 -9.13 -2.32 15.22
C MET A 119 -7.79 -3.05 15.13
N GLN A 120 -7.82 -4.31 14.72
CA GLN A 120 -6.62 -5.13 14.54
C GLN A 120 -6.67 -5.86 13.21
N ASP A 121 -5.51 -6.08 12.61
CA ASP A 121 -5.42 -6.83 11.36
C ASP A 121 -5.92 -8.27 11.59
N ALA A 122 -6.81 -8.73 10.72
CA ALA A 122 -7.36 -10.07 10.78
C ALA A 122 -6.22 -11.11 10.63
N PRO A 123 -6.28 -12.23 11.38
CA PRO A 123 -5.29 -13.29 11.24
C PRO A 123 -5.35 -13.94 9.85
N ILE A 124 -6.55 -13.97 9.25
CA ILE A 124 -6.80 -14.42 7.88
C ILE A 124 -7.70 -13.35 7.26
N THR A 125 -7.26 -12.79 6.15
CA THR A 125 -8.07 -11.87 5.34
C THR A 125 -8.80 -12.67 4.27
N ARG A 126 -10.05 -12.32 3.99
CA ARG A 126 -10.84 -12.99 2.96
C ARG A 126 -10.28 -12.64 1.57
N PRO A 127 -10.13 -13.63 0.65
CA PRO A 127 -9.55 -13.39 -0.67
C PRO A 127 -10.44 -12.54 -1.58
N ASP A 128 -11.73 -12.46 -1.30
CA ASP A 128 -12.71 -11.62 -2.00
C ASP A 128 -12.85 -10.21 -1.40
N HIS A 129 -12.01 -9.84 -0.43
CA HIS A 129 -12.01 -8.49 0.12
C HIS A 129 -11.54 -7.49 -0.95
N PRO A 130 -12.26 -6.38 -1.20
CA PRO A 130 -11.97 -5.47 -2.31
C PRO A 130 -10.55 -4.91 -2.27
N LEU A 131 -10.05 -4.53 -1.09
CA LEU A 131 -8.67 -4.06 -0.94
C LEU A 131 -7.61 -5.15 -1.18
N VAL A 132 -7.91 -6.43 -0.91
CA VAL A 132 -6.99 -7.53 -1.22
C VAL A 132 -6.92 -7.77 -2.72
N VAL A 133 -8.09 -7.83 -3.38
CA VAL A 133 -8.16 -7.96 -4.84
C VAL A 133 -7.43 -6.80 -5.52
N TYR A 134 -7.62 -5.57 -5.03
CA TYR A 134 -6.91 -4.40 -5.52
C TYR A 134 -5.39 -4.51 -5.31
N ALA A 135 -4.94 -4.89 -4.12
CA ALA A 135 -3.51 -5.05 -3.81
C ALA A 135 -2.84 -6.12 -4.70
N GLU A 136 -3.54 -7.21 -4.99
CA GLU A 136 -3.08 -8.25 -5.92
C GLU A 136 -2.99 -7.73 -7.35
N ASP A 137 -4.03 -7.01 -7.84
CA ASP A 137 -4.03 -6.36 -9.15
C ASP A 137 -2.90 -5.35 -9.28
N PHE A 138 -2.70 -4.51 -8.26
CA PHE A 138 -1.63 -3.53 -8.20
C PHE A 138 -0.26 -4.22 -8.27
N THR A 139 -0.05 -5.26 -7.45
CA THR A 139 1.21 -6.02 -7.41
C THR A 139 1.53 -6.62 -8.77
N ARG A 140 0.55 -7.27 -9.44
CA ARG A 140 0.76 -7.86 -10.77
C ARG A 140 1.13 -6.82 -11.84
N ASN A 141 0.70 -5.58 -11.66
CA ASN A 141 0.96 -4.49 -12.60
C ASN A 141 2.00 -3.49 -12.09
N CYS A 142 2.68 -3.74 -10.97
CA CYS A 142 3.45 -2.73 -10.25
C CYS A 142 4.52 -2.07 -11.13
N ALA A 143 5.22 -2.86 -11.95
CA ALA A 143 6.19 -2.34 -12.91
C ALA A 143 5.56 -1.35 -13.90
N LEU A 144 4.42 -1.68 -14.50
CA LEU A 144 3.74 -0.81 -15.46
C LEU A 144 3.12 0.41 -14.78
N ILE A 145 2.64 0.26 -13.56
CA ILE A 145 2.13 1.35 -12.73
C ILE A 145 3.25 2.35 -12.43
N ALA A 146 4.44 1.86 -12.06
CA ALA A 146 5.62 2.68 -11.86
C ALA A 146 5.99 3.49 -13.11
N GLU A 147 6.00 2.88 -14.29
CA GLU A 147 6.27 3.62 -15.55
C GLU A 147 5.23 4.72 -15.86
N ARG A 148 4.01 4.61 -15.34
CA ARG A 148 2.90 5.56 -15.62
C ARG A 148 2.72 6.62 -14.53
N LYS A 149 3.27 6.42 -13.35
CA LYS A 149 3.09 7.28 -12.18
C LYS A 149 4.44 7.48 -11.50
N SER A 150 4.99 8.68 -11.67
CA SER A 150 6.34 9.04 -11.23
C SER A 150 6.62 8.75 -9.76
N VAL A 151 5.63 8.88 -8.87
CA VAL A 151 5.80 8.60 -7.44
C VAL A 151 6.19 7.14 -7.17
N PHE A 152 5.61 6.19 -7.91
CA PHE A 152 5.89 4.77 -7.75
C PHE A 152 7.18 4.38 -8.49
N TYR A 153 7.48 5.05 -9.61
CA TYR A 153 8.80 4.96 -10.23
C TYR A 153 9.89 5.35 -9.24
N HIS A 154 9.77 6.52 -8.61
CA HIS A 154 10.77 6.97 -7.64
C HIS A 154 10.88 6.05 -6.43
N LEU A 155 9.77 5.50 -5.92
CA LEU A 155 9.82 4.52 -4.84
C LEU A 155 10.59 3.25 -5.22
N ARG A 156 10.45 2.79 -6.47
CA ARG A 156 11.14 1.60 -7.00
C ARG A 156 12.65 1.82 -7.18
N GLU A 157 13.05 3.03 -7.56
CA GLU A 157 14.44 3.38 -7.89
C GLU A 157 15.24 3.91 -6.67
N LEU A 158 14.71 3.82 -5.45
CA LEU A 158 15.40 4.22 -4.21
C LEU A 158 16.61 3.34 -3.87
#